data_AF-A0A6V7JEA3-F1
#
_entry.id   AF-A0A6V7JEA3-F1
#
_cell.length_a   1.000
_cell.length_b   1.000
_cell.length_c   1.000
_cell.angle_alpha   90.00
_cell.angle_beta   90.00
_cell.angle_gamma   90.00
#
_symmetry.space_group_name_H-M   'P 1'
#
loop_
_entity.id
_entity.type
_entity.pdbx_description
1 polymer ?
#
loop_
_entity_poly.entity_id
_entity_poly.type
_entity_poly.pdbx_seq_one_letter_code
_entity_poly.pdbx_strand_id
1 'polypeptide(L)' 'NITDEAVRELSERCPRLHYVCISNCPNLTDASLVTLAQHCPLLSVLECVACTHFTDAGFQALAR' A
#
# COMPACT_ATOMS: atom_id res chain seq x y z
N ASN A 1 11.18 2.34 10.63
CA ASN A 1 9.79 2.15 11.08
C ASN A 1 8.90 2.86 10.07
N ILE A 2 8.23 2.13 9.18
CA ILE A 2 7.39 2.73 8.13
C ILE A 2 5.96 2.87 8.66
N THR A 3 5.28 3.97 8.35
CA THR A 3 3.92 4.29 8.76
C THR A 3 3.02 4.52 7.54
N ASP A 4 1.70 4.48 7.74
CA ASP A 4 0.74 4.76 6.68
C ASP A 4 0.96 6.14 6.04
N GLU A 5 1.39 7.12 6.83
CA GLU A 5 1.71 8.47 6.34
C GLU A 5 2.86 8.47 5.33
N ALA A 6 3.90 7.67 5.57
CA ALA A 6 5.01 7.54 4.63
C ALA A 6 4.56 6.89 3.30
N VAL A 7 3.66 5.90 3.37
CA VAL A 7 3.08 5.26 2.18
C VAL A 7 2.16 6.23 1.43
N ARG A 8 1.39 7.05 2.14
CA ARG A 8 0.55 8.10 1.56
C ARG A 8 1.41 9.09 0.76
N GLU A 9 2.44 9.67 1.38
CA GLU A 9 3.36 10.60 0.71
C GLU A 9 4.04 9.99 -0.51
N LEU A 10 4.47 8.72 -0.41
CA LEU A 10 5.03 7.98 -1.54
C LEU A 10 4.01 7.87 -2.68
N SER A 11 2.78 7.43 -2.36
CA SER A 11 1.74 7.19 -3.35
C SER A 11 1.36 8.46 -4.12
N GLU A 12 1.26 9.60 -3.42
CA GLU A 12 0.92 10.90 -3.99
C GLU A 12 2.03 11.44 -4.92
N ARG A 13 3.29 11.15 -4.59
CA ARG A 13 4.45 11.63 -5.36
C ARG A 13 4.87 10.67 -6.48
N CYS A 14 4.39 9.43 -6.45
CA CYS A 14 4.76 8.37 -7.39
C CYS A 14 3.52 7.76 -8.09
N PRO A 15 2.78 8.54 -8.92
CA PRO A 15 1.58 8.02 -9.60
C PRO A 15 1.87 6.94 -10.65
N ARG A 16 3.13 6.80 -11.05
CA ARG A 16 3.61 5.77 -12.00
C ARG A 16 4.24 4.57 -11.31
N LEU A 17 3.99 4.37 -10.02
CA LEU A 17 4.48 3.20 -9.28
C LEU A 17 3.84 1.93 -9.85
N HIS A 18 4.66 0.98 -10.31
CA HIS A 18 4.20 -0.32 -10.82
C HIS A 18 4.43 -1.44 -9.81
N TYR A 19 5.48 -1.31 -8.99
CA TYR A 19 5.91 -2.31 -8.04
C TYR A 19 6.20 -1.65 -6.71
N VAL A 20 5.73 -2.25 -5.61
CA VAL A 20 6.10 -1.84 -4.26
C VAL A 20 6.23 -3.04 -3.33
N CYS A 21 7.27 -3.04 -2.51
CA CYS A 21 7.47 -4.02 -1.45
C CYS A 21 7.45 -3.29 -0.10
N ILE A 22 6.47 -3.63 0.72
CA ILE A 22 6.28 -3.11 2.08
C ILE A 22 6.24 -4.26 3.10
N SER A 23 6.91 -5.36 2.80
CA SER A 23 7.04 -6.52 3.68
C SER A 23 7.71 -6.15 5.03
N ASN A 24 7.38 -6.89 6.08
CA ASN A 24 7.86 -6.70 7.45
C ASN A 24 7.59 -5.29 8.01
N CYS A 25 6.49 -4.66 7.60
CA CYS A 25 6.08 -3.36 8.11
C CYS A 25 4.85 -3.50 9.01
N PRO A 26 5.02 -3.86 10.31
CA PRO A 26 3.92 -4.20 11.20
C PRO A 26 3.03 -3.02 11.58
N ASN A 27 3.45 -1.77 11.32
CA ASN A 27 2.68 -0.56 11.64
C ASN A 27 1.82 -0.07 10.47
N LEU A 28 1.83 -0.77 9.33
CA LEU A 28 0.99 -0.41 8.19
C LEU A 28 -0.38 -1.05 8.32
N THR A 29 -1.41 -0.28 8.01
CA THR A 29 -2.81 -0.71 8.05
C THR A 29 -3.45 -0.61 6.66
N ASP A 30 -4.71 -1.01 6.56
CA ASP A 30 -5.48 -0.88 5.33
C ASP A 30 -5.47 0.54 4.72
N ALA A 31 -5.20 1.58 5.52
CA ALA A 31 -5.02 2.95 5.03
C ALA A 31 -3.89 3.06 3.96
N SER A 32 -2.79 2.32 4.14
CA SER A 32 -1.73 2.23 3.12
C SER A 32 -2.23 1.61 1.81
N LEU A 33 -3.05 0.56 1.89
CA LEU A 33 -3.59 -0.12 0.72
C LEU A 33 -4.58 0.78 -0.03
N VAL A 34 -5.42 1.52 0.70
CA VAL A 34 -6.38 2.47 0.12
C VAL A 34 -5.66 3.62 -0.59
N THR A 35 -4.63 4.20 0.02
CA THR A 35 -3.88 5.31 -0.59
C THR A 35 -3.10 4.87 -1.82
N LEU A 36 -2.49 3.68 -1.78
CA LEU A 36 -1.87 3.07 -2.96
C LEU A 36 -2.90 2.86 -4.09
N ALA A 37 -4.07 2.32 -3.77
CA ALA A 37 -5.14 2.12 -4.75
C ALA A 37 -5.63 3.42 -5.39
N GLN A 38 -5.65 4.52 -4.63
CA GLN A 38 -6.12 5.83 -5.08
C GLN A 38 -5.10 6.55 -5.96
N HIS A 39 -3.84 6.58 -5.55
CA HIS A 39 -2.82 7.42 -6.19
C HIS A 39 -1.91 6.68 -7.18
N CYS A 40 -1.83 5.34 -7.11
CA CYS A 40 -0.98 4.53 -7.98
C CYS A 40 -1.82 3.64 -8.91
N PRO A 41 -2.51 4.20 -9.93
CA PRO A 41 -3.37 3.43 -10.84
C PRO A 41 -2.62 2.41 -11.72
N LEU A 42 -1.29 2.51 -11.79
CA LEU A 42 -0.43 1.60 -12.55
C LEU A 42 0.19 0.51 -11.69
N LEU A 43 -0.16 0.44 -10.40
CA LEU A 43 0.39 -0.56 -9.48
C LEU A 43 -0.05 -1.96 -9.92
N SER A 44 0.91 -2.80 -10.26
CA SER A 44 0.69 -4.17 -10.73
C SER A 44 1.18 -5.21 -9.73
N VAL A 45 2.15 -4.87 -8.88
CA VAL A 45 2.73 -5.80 -7.91
C VAL A 45 2.86 -5.12 -6.54
N LEU A 46 2.25 -5.75 -5.54
CA LEU A 46 2.36 -5.38 -4.13
C LEU A 46 2.87 -6.59 -3.33
N GLU A 47 4.02 -6.44 -2.69
CA GLU A 47 4.52 -7.41 -1.71
C GLU A 47 4.33 -6.87 -0.29
N CYS A 48 3.67 -7.65 0.57
CA CYS A 48 3.31 -7.24 1.93
C CYS A 48 3.45 -8.39 2.95
N VAL A 49 4.50 -9.20 2.80
CA VAL A 49 4.75 -10.34 3.69
C VAL A 49 4.91 -9.85 5.12
N ALA A 50 4.28 -10.55 6.07
CA ALA A 50 4.32 -10.21 7.50
C ALA A 50 3.82 -8.79 7.87
N CYS A 51 2.92 -8.20 7.08
CA CYS A 51 2.11 -7.06 7.49
C CYS A 51 0.85 -7.55 8.22
N THR A 52 0.85 -7.49 9.55
CA THR A 52 -0.18 -8.13 10.39
C THR A 52 -1.47 -7.35 10.54
N HIS A 53 -1.53 -6.09 10.08
CA HIS A 53 -2.71 -5.22 10.18
C HIS A 53 -3.38 -4.96 8.82
N PHE A 54 -3.02 -5.73 7.79
CA PHE A 54 -3.75 -5.74 6.53
C PHE A 54 -4.89 -6.75 6.60
N THR A 55 -6.06 -6.33 6.13
CA THR A 55 -7.27 -7.15 6.08
C THR A 55 -7.82 -7.23 4.65
N ASP A 56 -8.74 -8.17 4.42
CA ASP A 56 -9.42 -8.31 3.13
C ASP A 56 -10.11 -7.02 2.68
N ALA A 57 -10.57 -6.17 3.62
CA ALA A 57 -11.18 -4.89 3.29
C ALA A 57 -10.18 -3.91 2.65
N GLY A 58 -8.93 -3.89 3.11
CA GLY A 58 -7.88 -3.10 2.48
C GLY A 58 -7.51 -3.62 1.09
N PHE A 59 -7.47 -4.95 0.91
CA PHE A 59 -7.22 -5.54 -0.41
C PHE A 59 -8.37 -5.33 -1.41
N GLN A 60 -9.61 -5.22 -0.94
CA GLN A 60 -10.74 -4.84 -1.80
C GLN A 60 -10.55 -3.46 -2.44
N ALA A 61 -9.84 -2.54 -1.79
CA ALA A 61 -9.53 -1.24 -2.39
C ALA A 61 -8.59 -1.37 -3.61
N LEU A 62 -7.73 -2.39 -3.62
CA LEU A 62 -6.80 -2.68 -4.72
C LEU A 62 -7.42 -3.51 -5.84
N ALA A 63 -8.52 -4.21 -5.55
CA ALA A 63 -9.30 -4.95 -6.54
C ALA A 63 -10.08 -3.96 -7.42
N ARG A 64 -9.53 -3.66 -8.59
CA ARG A 64 -10.20 -2.90 -9.67
C ARG A 64 -10.69 -3.82 -10.76
#